data_AF-A0AAD1JWG1-F1
#
_entry.id   AF-A0AAD1JWG1-F1
#
_cell.length_a   1.000
_cell.length_b   1.000
_cell.length_c   1.000
_cell.angle_alpha   90.00
_cell.angle_beta   90.00
_cell.angle_gamma   90.00
#
_symmetry.space_group_name_H-M   'P 1'
#
loop_
_entity.id
_entity.type
_entity.pdbx_description
1 polymer ?
#
loop_
_entity_poly.entity_id
_entity_poly.type
_entity_poly.pdbx_seq_one_letter_code
_entity_poly.pdbx_strand_id
1 'polypeptide(L)'
;MTKYSFELKLKVVQDYDNGVGGCDYLAKKYHVTNEAIVRRWVKAYKELGAVGIQRKRQNTVYSTQFKLNAVNLYLTSEKSYRELAHELGMNNPPLLTRWVSNYRKKGEFAFSNVQGRPRKESELLERFCCKV
;
A
#
# COMPACT_ATOMS: atom_id res chain seq x y z
N MET A 1 8.55 14.26 2.69
CA MET A 1 9.61 14.37 1.66
C MET A 1 10.32 13.03 1.50
N THR A 2 10.76 12.65 0.30
CA THR A 2 11.63 11.47 0.12
C THR A 2 13.08 11.88 0.27
N LYS A 3 13.85 11.17 1.13
CA LYS A 3 15.27 11.44 1.40
C LYS A 3 16.17 11.31 0.16
N TYR A 4 15.76 10.47 -0.80
CA TYR A 4 16.55 10.15 -1.99
C TYR A 4 15.72 10.38 -3.26
N SER A 5 16.27 11.13 -4.22
CA SER A 5 15.65 11.38 -5.53
C SER A 5 15.70 10.13 -6.43
N PHE A 6 14.84 10.09 -7.44
CA PHE A 6 14.85 8.98 -8.42
C PHE A 6 16.17 8.91 -9.18
N GLU A 7 16.68 10.06 -9.62
CA GLU A 7 17.97 10.16 -10.35
C GLU A 7 19.13 9.60 -9.54
N LEU A 8 19.18 9.88 -8.22
CA LEU A 8 20.21 9.33 -7.36
C LEU A 8 20.12 7.80 -7.29
N LYS A 9 18.91 7.25 -7.13
CA LYS A 9 18.72 5.80 -7.12
C LYS A 9 19.15 5.15 -8.42
N LEU A 10 18.80 5.76 -9.56
CA LEU A 10 19.15 5.25 -10.87
C LEU A 10 20.67 5.22 -11.07
N LYS A 11 21.37 6.30 -10.71
CA LYS A 11 22.84 6.37 -10.75
C LYS A 11 23.49 5.28 -9.89
N VAL A 12 23.01 5.11 -8.65
CA VAL A 12 23.52 4.07 -7.73
C VAL A 12 23.38 2.67 -8.32
N VAL A 13 22.24 2.38 -8.94
CA VAL A 13 22.01 1.06 -9.56
C VAL A 13 22.87 0.86 -10.80
N GLN A 14 23.02 1.88 -11.65
CA GLN A 14 23.90 1.82 -12.81
C GLN A 14 25.36 1.59 -12.42
N ASP A 15 25.85 2.29 -11.39
CA ASP A 15 27.20 2.08 -10.86
C ASP A 15 27.39 0.66 -10.30
N TYR A 16 26.34 0.08 -9.70
CA TYR A 16 26.35 -1.31 -9.25
C TYR A 16 26.46 -2.28 -10.44
N ASP A 17 25.65 -2.09 -11.49
CA ASP A 17 25.67 -2.96 -12.68
C ASP A 17 26.97 -2.81 -13.50
N ASN A 18 27.59 -1.61 -13.48
CA ASN A 18 28.90 -1.34 -14.08
C ASN A 18 30.08 -1.89 -13.26
N GLY A 19 29.83 -2.52 -12.10
CA GLY A 19 30.88 -3.11 -11.27
C GLY A 19 31.77 -2.09 -10.55
N VAL A 20 31.31 -0.84 -10.38
CA VAL A 20 32.07 0.24 -9.71
C VAL A 20 32.32 -0.09 -8.23
N GLY A 21 31.47 -0.90 -7.61
CA GLY A 21 31.69 -1.44 -6.27
C GLY A 21 30.46 -2.12 -5.67
N GLY A 22 30.65 -2.71 -4.49
CA GLY A 22 29.57 -3.38 -3.74
C GLY A 22 28.58 -2.41 -3.09
N CYS A 23 27.50 -2.95 -2.51
CA CYS A 23 26.44 -2.17 -1.87
C CYS A 23 26.94 -1.24 -0.75
N ASP A 24 27.92 -1.68 0.06
CA ASP A 24 28.51 -0.86 1.14
C ASP A 24 29.30 0.33 0.58
N TYR A 25 30.12 0.08 -0.43
CA TYR A 25 30.91 1.12 -1.10
C TYR A 25 30.00 2.18 -1.73
N LEU A 26 28.97 1.76 -2.48
CA LEU A 26 28.01 2.68 -3.09
C LEU A 26 27.21 3.44 -2.04
N ALA A 27 26.88 2.82 -0.91
CA ALA A 27 26.20 3.51 0.18
C ALA A 27 27.05 4.65 0.74
N LYS A 28 28.35 4.42 0.94
CA LYS A 28 29.30 5.44 1.38
C LYS A 28 29.50 6.53 0.32
N LYS A 29 29.73 6.16 -0.94
CA LYS A 29 29.95 7.07 -2.08
C LYS A 29 28.79 8.06 -2.28
N TYR A 30 27.56 7.58 -2.13
CA TYR A 30 26.35 8.38 -2.36
C TYR A 30 25.67 8.86 -1.08
N HIS A 31 26.35 8.76 0.08
CA HIS A 31 25.83 9.13 1.40
C HIS A 31 24.45 8.51 1.71
N VAL A 32 24.23 7.27 1.29
CA VAL A 32 23.07 6.47 1.65
C VAL A 32 23.29 5.90 3.04
N THR A 33 22.27 6.04 3.88
CA THR A 33 22.39 5.75 5.33
C THR A 33 22.74 4.30 5.62
N ASN A 34 22.36 3.36 4.73
CA ASN A 34 22.53 1.94 4.95
C ASN A 34 22.64 1.18 3.61
N GLU A 35 23.59 0.25 3.50
CA GLU A 35 23.76 -0.65 2.35
C GLU A 35 22.49 -1.45 2.00
N ALA A 36 21.64 -1.77 2.98
CA ALA A 36 20.38 -2.49 2.79
C ALA A 36 19.37 -1.67 1.97
N ILE A 37 19.55 -0.34 1.91
CA ILE A 37 18.77 0.53 1.02
C ILE A 37 19.24 0.34 -0.42
N VAL A 38 20.55 0.34 -0.66
CA VAL A 38 21.16 0.10 -1.97
C VAL A 38 20.79 -1.29 -2.48
N ARG A 39 20.93 -2.32 -1.65
CA ARG A 39 20.54 -3.71 -1.97
C ARG A 39 19.06 -3.81 -2.37
N ARG A 40 18.17 -3.06 -1.71
CA ARG A 40 16.74 -2.98 -2.08
C ARG A 40 16.52 -2.30 -3.42
N TRP A 41 17.25 -1.23 -3.74
CA TRP A 41 17.13 -0.56 -5.04
C TRP A 41 17.62 -1.45 -6.18
N VAL A 42 18.77 -2.10 -6.02
CA VAL A 42 19.31 -3.06 -6.99
C VAL A 42 18.32 -4.21 -7.22
N LYS A 43 17.80 -4.81 -6.15
CA LYS A 43 16.80 -5.88 -6.26
C LYS A 43 15.54 -5.41 -7.00
N ALA A 44 14.97 -4.28 -6.60
CA ALA A 44 13.76 -3.75 -7.22
C ALA A 44 13.98 -3.38 -8.70
N TYR A 45 15.18 -2.91 -9.06
CA TYR A 45 15.53 -2.62 -10.45
C TYR A 45 15.71 -3.89 -11.28
N LYS A 46 16.29 -4.96 -10.72
CA LYS A 46 16.40 -6.25 -11.41
C LYS A 46 15.04 -6.91 -11.65
N GLU A 47 14.08 -6.73 -10.74
CA GLU A 47 12.74 -7.32 -10.87
C GLU A 47 11.79 -6.50 -11.76
N LEU A 48 11.83 -5.16 -11.68
CA LEU A 48 10.82 -4.28 -12.28
C LEU A 48 11.43 -3.11 -13.09
N GLY A 49 12.75 -3.09 -13.29
CA GLY A 49 13.45 -2.01 -13.97
C GLY A 49 13.32 -0.67 -13.26
N ALA A 50 13.30 0.42 -14.05
CA ALA A 50 13.15 1.78 -13.54
C ALA A 50 11.87 1.98 -12.69
N VAL A 51 10.80 1.25 -13.02
CA VAL A 51 9.53 1.33 -12.28
C VAL A 51 9.68 0.84 -10.83
N GLY A 52 10.57 -0.14 -10.59
CA GLY A 52 10.81 -0.69 -9.25
C GLY A 52 11.45 0.28 -8.27
N ILE A 53 12.26 1.23 -8.76
CA ILE A 53 12.94 2.24 -7.92
C ILE A 53 12.16 3.58 -7.87
N GLN A 54 11.15 3.72 -8.73
CA GLN A 54 10.28 4.88 -8.77
C GLN A 54 9.41 4.96 -7.50
N ARG A 55 9.19 6.19 -7.04
CA ARG A 55 8.30 6.43 -5.89
C ARG A 55 6.86 6.18 -6.32
N LYS A 56 6.16 5.25 -5.65
CA LYS A 56 4.70 5.20 -5.69
C LYS A 56 4.13 6.47 -5.06
N ARG A 57 3.47 7.30 -5.87
CA ARG A 57 2.84 8.56 -5.42
C ARG A 57 1.41 8.35 -4.91
N GLN A 58 0.78 7.25 -5.29
CA GLN A 58 -0.63 6.97 -4.99
C GLN A 58 -0.74 5.72 -4.14
N ASN A 59 -1.61 5.76 -3.14
CA ASN A 59 -2.01 4.57 -2.40
C ASN A 59 -2.82 3.66 -3.33
N THR A 60 -2.62 2.35 -3.25
CA THR A 60 -3.48 1.40 -3.92
C THR A 60 -4.87 1.48 -3.31
N VAL A 61 -5.84 1.99 -4.08
CA VAL A 61 -7.25 2.02 -3.67
C VAL A 61 -7.89 0.71 -4.13
N TYR A 62 -8.34 -0.08 -3.17
CA TYR A 62 -9.09 -1.31 -3.45
C TYR A 62 -10.59 -1.01 -3.45
N SER A 63 -11.29 -1.46 -4.48
CA SER A 63 -12.74 -1.33 -4.59
C SER A 63 -13.44 -2.14 -3.49
N THR A 64 -14.68 -1.75 -3.15
CA THR A 64 -15.50 -2.51 -2.19
C THR A 64 -15.69 -3.96 -2.62
N GLN A 65 -15.94 -4.19 -3.92
CA GLN A 65 -16.04 -5.54 -4.48
C GLN A 65 -14.75 -6.34 -4.33
N PHE A 66 -13.59 -5.73 -4.57
CA PHE A 66 -12.30 -6.41 -4.38
C PHE A 66 -12.11 -6.84 -2.92
N LYS A 67 -12.44 -5.95 -1.96
CA LYS A 67 -12.31 -6.24 -0.53
C LYS A 67 -13.23 -7.40 -0.11
N LEU A 68 -14.48 -7.39 -0.58
CA LEU A 68 -15.44 -8.47 -0.32
C LEU A 68 -14.96 -9.80 -0.91
N ASN A 69 -14.50 -9.79 -2.16
CA ASN A 69 -13.95 -10.99 -2.80
C ASN A 69 -12.74 -11.54 -2.03
N ALA A 70 -11.80 -10.67 -1.65
CA ALA A 70 -10.62 -11.06 -0.89
C ALA A 70 -10.98 -11.70 0.48
N VAL A 71 -11.99 -11.16 1.17
CA VAL A 71 -12.48 -11.74 2.43
C VAL A 71 -13.20 -13.07 2.19
N ASN A 72 -14.07 -13.16 1.19
CA ASN A 72 -14.78 -14.39 0.87
C ASN A 72 -13.81 -15.51 0.51
N LEU A 73 -12.80 -15.21 -0.31
CA LEU A 73 -11.74 -16.15 -0.68
C LEU A 73 -10.96 -16.63 0.54
N TYR A 74 -10.72 -15.76 1.53
CA TYR A 74 -10.12 -16.18 2.81
C TYR A 74 -11.05 -17.09 3.64
N LEU A 75 -12.36 -16.82 3.64
CA LEU A 75 -13.32 -17.61 4.43
C LEU A 75 -13.61 -18.98 3.80
N THR A 76 -13.46 -19.12 2.48
CA THR A 76 -13.72 -20.37 1.75
C THR A 76 -12.48 -21.20 1.49
N SER A 77 -11.28 -20.63 1.62
CA SER A 77 -10.01 -21.35 1.43
C SER A 77 -9.28 -21.60 2.74
N GLU A 78 -8.45 -22.65 2.78
CA GLU A 78 -7.58 -22.96 3.92
C GLU A 78 -6.21 -22.24 3.83
N LYS A 79 -6.15 -21.09 3.14
CA LYS A 79 -4.89 -20.37 2.89
C LYS A 79 -4.54 -19.44 4.04
N SER A 80 -3.25 -19.30 4.31
CA SER A 80 -2.78 -18.26 5.23
C SER A 80 -2.97 -16.86 4.63
N TYR A 81 -3.05 -15.84 5.49
CA TYR A 81 -3.11 -14.43 5.07
C TYR A 81 -1.96 -14.04 4.13
N ARG A 82 -0.78 -14.66 4.30
CA ARG A 82 0.41 -14.36 3.49
C ARG A 82 0.27 -14.93 2.08
N GLU A 83 -0.14 -16.18 1.96
CA GLU A 83 -0.34 -16.83 0.66
C GLU A 83 -1.44 -16.13 -0.14
N LEU A 84 -2.57 -15.84 0.51
CA LEU A 84 -3.68 -15.15 -0.14
C LEU A 84 -3.30 -13.71 -0.55
N ALA A 85 -2.54 -13.00 0.28
CA ALA A 85 -2.04 -11.67 -0.11
C ALA A 85 -1.11 -11.75 -1.32
N HIS A 86 -0.25 -12.77 -1.41
CA HIS A 86 0.61 -12.99 -2.57
C HIS A 86 -0.19 -13.27 -3.85
N GLU A 87 -1.19 -14.15 -3.79
CA GLU A 87 -2.08 -14.45 -4.92
C GLU A 87 -2.86 -13.22 -5.41
N LEU A 88 -3.30 -12.37 -4.49
CA LEU A 88 -4.00 -11.12 -4.80
C LEU A 88 -3.06 -9.98 -5.21
N GLY A 89 -1.74 -10.22 -5.30
CA GLY A 89 -0.74 -9.19 -5.59
C GLY A 89 -0.62 -8.11 -4.49
N MET A 90 -1.11 -8.40 -3.29
CA MET A 90 -1.10 -7.51 -2.15
C MET A 90 0.22 -7.64 -1.37
N ASN A 91 1.00 -6.56 -1.39
CA ASN A 91 2.24 -6.47 -0.61
C ASN A 91 2.04 -6.19 0.89
N ASN A 92 0.80 -6.25 1.39
CA ASN A 92 0.46 -5.90 2.78
C ASN A 92 -0.52 -6.92 3.39
N PRO A 93 -0.03 -8.09 3.85
CA PRO A 93 -0.88 -9.10 4.49
C PRO A 93 -1.67 -8.59 5.71
N PRO A 94 -1.13 -7.73 6.61
CA PRO A 94 -1.91 -7.14 7.70
C PRO A 94 -3.18 -6.38 7.26
N LEU A 95 -3.20 -5.80 6.05
CA LEU A 95 -4.38 -5.13 5.53
C LEU A 95 -5.54 -6.12 5.32
N LEU A 96 -5.23 -7.32 4.85
CA LEU A 96 -6.20 -8.39 4.65
C LEU A 96 -6.77 -8.87 5.99
N THR A 97 -5.93 -9.03 7.01
CA THR A 97 -6.37 -9.36 8.38
C THR A 97 -7.37 -8.31 8.91
N ARG A 98 -7.11 -7.02 8.67
CA ARG A 98 -8.03 -5.94 9.04
C ARG A 98 -9.36 -6.04 8.30
N TRP A 99 -9.35 -6.37 7.02
CA TRP A 99 -10.57 -6.55 6.22
C TRP A 99 -11.42 -7.70 6.75
N VAL A 100 -10.82 -8.87 7.00
CA VAL A 100 -11.51 -10.04 7.56
C VAL A 100 -12.08 -9.71 8.95
N SER A 101 -11.30 -9.03 9.81
CA SER A 101 -11.77 -8.61 11.13
C SER A 101 -12.96 -7.65 11.05
N ASN A 102 -12.91 -6.66 10.14
CA ASN A 102 -14.02 -5.73 9.94
C ASN A 102 -15.27 -6.45 9.39
N TYR A 103 -15.10 -7.39 8.46
CA TYR A 103 -16.19 -8.19 7.91
C TYR A 103 -16.84 -9.07 8.98
N ARG A 104 -16.06 -9.73 9.85
CA ARG A 104 -16.60 -10.50 10.99
C ARG A 104 -17.41 -9.64 11.97
N LYS A 105 -17.11 -8.34 12.09
CA LYS A 105 -17.82 -7.41 12.98
C LYS A 105 -19.05 -6.76 12.37
N LYS A 106 -19.01 -6.44 11.07
CA LYS A 106 -20.01 -5.58 10.41
C LYS A 106 -20.63 -6.22 9.16
N GLY A 107 -20.25 -7.44 8.81
CA GLY A 107 -20.66 -8.11 7.58
C GLY A 107 -20.26 -7.33 6.33
N GLU A 108 -21.13 -7.36 5.32
CA GLU A 108 -20.93 -6.68 4.04
C GLU A 108 -20.84 -5.15 4.17
N PHE A 109 -21.44 -4.57 5.23
CA PHE A 109 -21.37 -3.14 5.53
C PHE A 109 -19.97 -2.69 6.00
N ALA A 110 -19.03 -3.62 6.24
CA ALA A 110 -17.64 -3.31 6.59
C ALA A 110 -16.91 -2.45 5.55
N PHE A 111 -17.36 -2.49 4.30
CA PHE A 111 -16.71 -1.84 3.16
C PHE A 111 -17.61 -0.85 2.41
N SER A 112 -18.77 -0.50 2.98
CA SER A 112 -19.68 0.48 2.38
C SER A 112 -19.16 1.91 2.61
N ASN A 113 -19.19 2.72 1.55
CA ASN A 113 -18.66 4.10 1.54
C ASN A 113 -19.60 5.13 2.22
N VAL A 114 -20.59 4.69 3.00
CA VAL A 114 -21.72 5.56 3.40
C VAL A 114 -21.44 6.36 4.68
N GLN A 115 -20.29 6.21 5.33
CA GLN A 115 -19.97 7.03 6.51
C GLN A 115 -19.28 8.34 6.12
N GLY A 116 -20.06 9.21 5.47
CA GLY A 116 -19.88 10.64 5.67
C GLY A 116 -20.14 11.00 7.14
N ARG A 117 -19.54 12.10 7.61
CA ARG A 117 -19.79 12.67 8.95
C ARG A 117 -21.29 12.65 9.24
N PRO A 118 -21.76 12.13 10.39
CA PRO A 118 -23.17 12.24 10.76
C PRO A 118 -23.57 13.72 10.68
N ARG A 119 -24.59 14.03 9.86
CA ARG A 119 -25.12 15.39 9.80
C ARG A 119 -25.70 15.67 11.19
N LYS A 120 -25.35 16.81 11.80
CA LYS A 120 -25.87 17.17 13.12
C LYS A 120 -27.39 17.20 13.03
N GLU A 121 -28.05 16.49 13.93
CA GLU A 121 -29.52 16.38 14.03
C GLU A 121 -30.22 17.75 14.13
N SER A 122 -29.49 18.78 14.56
CA SER A 122 -29.94 20.18 14.60
C SER A 122 -30.37 20.76 13.24
N GLU A 123 -29.95 20.18 12.11
CA GLU A 123 -30.32 20.68 10.76
C GLU A 123 -31.64 20.08 10.22
N LEU A 124 -32.20 19.04 10.87
CA LEU A 124 -33.46 18.41 10.46
C LEU A 124 -34.70 19.06 11.10
N LEU A 125 -34.54 19.74 12.24
CA LEU A 125 -35.65 20.38 12.97
C LEU A 125 -36.04 21.77 12.43
N GLU A 126 -35.17 22.45 11.68
CA GLU A 126 -35.54 23.76 11.08
C GLU A 126 -36.46 23.66 9.86
N ARG A 127 -36.59 22.48 9.24
CA ARG A 127 -37.49 22.29 8.08
C ARG A 127 -38.95 22.04 8.43
N PHE A 128 -39.29 21.86 9.70
CA PHE A 128 -40.66 21.63 10.15
C PHE A 128 -41.33 22.84 10.82
N CYS A 129 -40.62 23.94 11.02
CA CYS A 129 -41.16 25.10 11.75
C CYS A 129 -41.68 26.27 10.88
N CYS A 130 -41.67 26.17 9.54
CA CYS A 130 -42.25 27.19 8.64
C CYS A 130 -43.52 26.72 7.93
N LYS A 131 -44.48 26.19 8.71
CA LYS A 131 -45.87 26.00 8.26
C LYS A 131 -46.83 26.29 9.40
N VAL A 132 -46.89 27.56 9.80
CA VAL A 132 -48.08 28.18 10.39
C VAL A 132 -48.18 29.58 9.81
#